data_AF-A0A1Y1ILW2-F1
#
_entry.id   AF-A0A1Y1ILW2-F1
#
_cell.length_a   1.000
_cell.length_b   1.000
_cell.length_c   1.000
_cell.angle_alpha   90.00
_cell.angle_beta   90.00
_cell.angle_gamma   90.00
#
_symmetry.space_group_name_H-M   'P 1'
#
loop_
_entity.id
_entity.type
_entity.pdbx_description
1 polymer ?
#
loop_
_entity_poly.entity_id
_entity_poly.type
_entity_poly.pdbx_seq_one_letter_code
_entity_poly.pdbx_strand_id
1 'polypeptide(L)'
;MPLAGSQCGAAQFRHLAEGIMVDGPCECVVGVLCSLTVLSENETYWDTLNKEAQEIVLYFLGPSRAVAELQANHFSPARASWTASFRLWDAGDYQAIILGGCNAASGLEKLADFSVTIVPRQGGGQLTPCSYGQGFQWVKQGEDKWEWTNHPCAPPVVPAADYAYLMRRKGFRRVLFVGDCHQRVLYQHLKNLLGAPIGDDDLNKPKHDMKEVINAGDPERELHLHFYWVDGIYANGEFGCTDRGMYSGRNETNSYPQIQPGADVISLDAGHWTAYWCTDAWQAFNKHLPAYLDWGESLLSPQSRLVWRTAPSWMPECRRKYVTLASLNRLALEAISSRPYAPFSSWDVEAPRFSELREGHYSWTTVDDTGSEVVRGVRLGRLSRRRL
;
A
#
# COMPACT_ATOMS: atom_id res chain seq x y z
N MET A 1 14.62 27.22 -20.74
CA MET A 1 15.42 26.06 -20.27
C MET A 1 15.26 24.96 -21.30
N PRO A 2 16.34 24.35 -21.81
CA PRO A 2 16.22 23.30 -22.81
C PRO A 2 15.54 22.08 -22.18
N LEU A 3 14.53 21.53 -22.87
CA LEU A 3 13.88 20.28 -22.51
C LEU A 3 14.95 19.19 -22.36
N ALA A 4 14.95 18.48 -21.23
CA ALA A 4 15.79 17.31 -21.02
C ALA A 4 15.57 16.32 -22.18
N GLY A 5 16.57 16.18 -23.04
CA GLY A 5 16.50 15.28 -24.18
C GLY A 5 16.69 13.85 -23.69
N SER A 6 15.63 13.06 -23.75
CA SER A 6 15.71 11.61 -23.56
C SER A 6 16.27 10.98 -24.84
N GLN A 7 17.54 10.54 -24.84
CA GLN A 7 18.11 9.83 -25.98
C GLN A 7 18.11 8.33 -25.71
N CYS A 8 17.32 7.60 -26.49
CA CYS A 8 17.43 6.15 -26.60
C CYS A 8 18.55 5.81 -27.57
N GLY A 9 19.65 5.27 -27.04
CA GLY A 9 20.76 4.73 -27.82
C GLY A 9 20.54 3.27 -28.20
N ALA A 10 21.64 2.52 -28.36
CA ALA A 10 21.65 1.09 -28.66
C ALA A 10 21.11 0.23 -27.49
N ALA A 11 19.79 0.22 -27.31
CA ALA A 11 19.02 -0.49 -26.28
C ALA A 11 19.06 0.07 -24.84
N GLN A 12 19.80 1.16 -24.60
CA GLN A 12 19.86 1.84 -23.30
C GLN A 12 19.46 3.31 -23.40
N PHE A 13 18.75 3.76 -22.37
CA PHE A 13 18.28 5.11 -22.15
C PHE A 13 19.05 5.73 -20.98
N ARG A 14 19.41 7.01 -21.14
CA ARG A 14 19.91 7.87 -20.06
C ARG A 14 19.09 9.16 -19.99
N HIS A 15 18.49 9.42 -18.84
CA HIS A 15 17.78 10.67 -18.52
C HIS A 15 18.62 11.53 -17.59
N LEU A 16 18.54 12.86 -17.76
CA LEU A 16 19.08 13.83 -16.81
C LEU A 16 18.04 14.93 -16.60
N ALA A 17 17.53 15.06 -15.38
CA ALA A 17 16.62 16.13 -14.97
C ALA A 17 16.85 16.49 -13.50
N GLU A 18 16.98 17.78 -13.19
CA GLU A 18 16.99 18.32 -11.81
C GLU A 18 17.95 17.62 -10.82
N GLY A 19 19.11 17.14 -11.29
CA GLY A 19 20.08 16.43 -10.46
C GLY A 19 19.74 14.96 -10.20
N ILE A 20 18.70 14.44 -10.88
CA ILE A 20 18.39 13.03 -11.04
C ILE A 20 18.94 12.54 -12.38
N MET A 21 19.60 11.40 -12.33
CA MET A 21 20.03 10.62 -13.49
C MET A 21 19.32 9.27 -13.46
N VAL A 22 18.76 8.88 -14.61
CA VAL A 22 18.11 7.57 -14.75
C VAL A 22 18.76 6.81 -15.89
N ASP A 23 19.22 5.60 -15.63
CA ASP A 23 19.83 4.72 -16.62
C ASP A 23 19.08 3.39 -16.68
N GLY A 24 18.75 2.89 -17.88
CA GLY A 24 18.24 1.53 -18.04
C GLY A 24 17.70 1.25 -19.45
N PRO A 25 16.82 0.24 -19.64
CA PRO A 25 16.39 -0.15 -20.97
C PRO A 25 15.38 0.84 -21.57
N CYS A 26 15.44 1.02 -22.90
CA CYS A 26 14.45 1.79 -23.64
C CYS A 26 13.09 1.07 -23.75
N GLU A 27 13.14 -0.27 -23.83
CA GLU A 27 11.97 -1.12 -23.96
C GLU A 27 12.00 -2.20 -22.90
N CYS A 28 10.85 -2.45 -22.26
CA CYS A 28 10.65 -3.60 -21.39
C CYS A 28 9.59 -4.51 -22.00
N VAL A 29 9.62 -5.80 -21.68
CA VAL A 29 8.66 -6.78 -22.20
C VAL A 29 7.51 -6.97 -21.22
N VAL A 30 6.28 -7.06 -21.73
CA VAL A 30 5.08 -7.37 -20.92
C VAL A 30 5.33 -8.55 -19.99
N GLY A 31 5.07 -8.34 -18.71
CA GLY A 31 5.13 -9.37 -17.68
C GLY A 31 6.54 -9.86 -17.36
N VAL A 32 7.60 -9.28 -17.90
CA VAL A 32 9.00 -9.57 -17.53
C VAL A 32 9.47 -8.50 -16.55
N LEU A 33 10.28 -8.90 -15.55
CA LEU A 33 10.86 -7.94 -14.59
C LEU A 33 11.81 -7.00 -15.35
N CYS A 34 11.55 -5.70 -15.27
CA CYS A 34 12.40 -4.66 -15.80
C CYS A 34 13.03 -3.87 -14.65
N SER A 35 14.21 -3.29 -14.90
CA SER A 35 14.86 -2.45 -13.90
C SER A 35 15.54 -1.23 -14.51
N LEU A 36 15.56 -0.15 -13.73
CA LEU A 36 16.24 1.11 -14.01
C LEU A 36 17.17 1.41 -12.82
N THR A 37 18.28 2.07 -13.08
CA THR A 37 19.11 2.69 -12.04
C THR A 37 18.72 4.15 -11.93
N VAL A 38 18.34 4.58 -10.74
CA VAL A 38 18.11 5.98 -10.39
C VAL A 38 19.29 6.45 -9.56
N LEU A 39 19.87 7.59 -9.91
CA LEU A 39 20.99 8.19 -9.22
C LEU A 39 20.70 9.65 -8.98
N SER A 40 21.13 10.16 -7.83
CA SER A 40 21.06 11.58 -7.58
C SER A 40 22.30 12.13 -6.88
N GLU A 41 22.64 13.37 -7.22
CA GLU A 41 23.78 14.14 -6.64
C GLU A 41 23.32 15.39 -5.84
N ASN A 42 22.02 15.70 -5.81
CA ASN A 42 21.40 16.68 -4.90
C ASN A 42 20.92 16.12 -3.52
N GLU A 43 21.76 16.20 -2.49
CA GLU A 43 21.53 15.66 -1.12
C GLU A 43 20.17 15.98 -0.47
N THR A 44 19.47 17.03 -0.95
CA THR A 44 18.13 17.44 -0.52
C THR A 44 17.13 16.28 -0.47
N TYR A 45 17.24 15.29 -1.38
CA TYR A 45 16.20 14.29 -1.60
C TYR A 45 16.41 12.92 -0.92
N TRP A 46 17.48 12.68 -0.14
CA TRP A 46 17.74 11.31 0.37
C TRP A 46 18.52 11.16 1.68
N ASP A 47 18.78 12.21 2.46
CA ASP A 47 19.56 12.07 3.70
C ASP A 47 19.07 10.86 4.54
N THR A 48 19.82 9.77 4.51
CA THR A 48 19.35 8.51 5.09
C THR A 48 19.32 8.53 6.60
N LEU A 49 20.13 9.40 7.22
CA LEU A 49 20.26 9.52 8.67
C LEU A 49 19.17 10.40 9.26
N ASN A 50 18.66 11.36 8.47
CA ASN A 50 17.49 12.09 8.85
C ASN A 50 16.23 11.23 8.58
N LYS A 51 15.56 10.80 9.66
CA LYS A 51 14.28 10.08 9.58
C LYS A 51 13.17 10.93 8.96
N GLU A 52 13.33 12.25 8.92
CA GLU A 52 12.43 13.20 8.26
C GLU A 52 12.86 13.51 6.82
N ALA A 53 13.98 12.93 6.35
CA ALA A 53 14.43 13.15 4.99
C ALA A 53 13.48 12.56 3.97
N GLN A 54 13.51 13.24 2.83
CA GLN A 54 12.69 13.03 1.67
C GLN A 54 12.92 11.64 1.09
N GLU A 55 11.88 11.15 0.43
CA GLU A 55 11.95 9.91 -0.33
C GLU A 55 11.52 10.10 -1.74
N ILE A 56 12.15 9.30 -2.59
CA ILE A 56 11.72 9.17 -3.97
C ILE A 56 10.69 8.06 -4.11
N VAL A 57 9.70 8.30 -4.97
CA VAL A 57 8.77 7.30 -5.48
C VAL A 57 8.81 7.37 -7.00
N LEU A 58 8.89 6.23 -7.67
CA LEU A 58 8.81 6.13 -9.13
C LEU A 58 7.50 5.44 -9.50
N TYR A 59 6.61 6.16 -10.17
CA TYR A 59 5.35 5.61 -10.66
C TYR A 59 5.23 5.74 -12.17
N PHE A 60 4.36 4.90 -12.74
CA PHE A 60 4.14 4.80 -14.18
C PHE A 60 2.69 5.15 -14.50
N LEU A 61 2.51 6.00 -15.50
CA LEU A 61 1.21 6.38 -16.07
C LEU A 61 1.16 5.97 -17.54
N GLY A 62 0.29 5.03 -17.90
CA GLY A 62 0.12 4.60 -19.29
C GLY A 62 -1.24 3.91 -19.48
N PRO A 63 -1.30 2.78 -20.22
CA PRO A 63 -2.49 1.92 -20.27
C PRO A 63 -2.99 1.51 -18.88
N SER A 64 -2.06 1.28 -17.94
CA SER A 64 -2.32 1.05 -16.52
C SER A 64 -1.46 1.95 -15.63
N ARG A 65 -1.75 2.00 -14.33
CA ARG A 65 -0.84 2.57 -13.33
C ARG A 65 -0.08 1.49 -12.60
N ALA A 66 1.18 1.79 -12.31
CA ALA A 66 2.01 0.99 -11.42
C ALA A 66 2.99 1.86 -10.66
N VAL A 67 3.71 1.24 -9.73
CA VAL A 67 4.82 1.83 -9.02
C VAL A 67 6.03 0.91 -9.12
N ALA A 68 7.23 1.47 -9.19
CA ALA A 68 8.45 0.68 -9.09
C ALA A 68 8.75 0.36 -7.63
N GLU A 69 9.22 -0.86 -7.39
CA GLU A 69 9.88 -1.21 -6.14
C GLU A 69 11.29 -0.62 -6.14
N LEU A 70 11.62 0.17 -5.13
CA LEU A 70 12.93 0.82 -5.01
C LEU A 70 13.80 0.07 -4.00
N GLN A 71 14.98 -0.34 -4.45
CA GLN A 71 16.03 -0.87 -3.61
C GLN A 71 17.20 0.11 -3.56
N ALA A 72 17.59 0.53 -2.36
CA ALA A 72 18.78 1.33 -2.19
C ALA A 72 20.05 0.53 -2.53
N ASN A 73 20.92 1.10 -3.37
CA ASN A 73 22.22 0.52 -3.70
C ASN A 73 23.36 1.21 -2.94
N HIS A 74 23.28 2.54 -2.81
CA HIS A 74 24.33 3.35 -2.20
C HIS A 74 23.76 4.66 -1.66
N PHE A 75 24.24 5.08 -0.49
CA PHE A 75 23.95 6.37 0.10
C PHE A 75 25.21 6.98 0.72
N SER A 76 25.44 8.24 0.37
CA SER A 76 26.43 9.13 0.96
C SER A 76 25.87 10.55 0.94
N PRO A 77 26.46 11.50 1.70
CA PRO A 77 26.07 12.90 1.62
C PRO A 77 26.12 13.44 0.18
N ALA A 78 27.11 13.02 -0.61
CA ALA A 78 27.28 13.51 -1.98
C ALA A 78 26.43 12.79 -3.04
N ARG A 79 25.93 11.58 -2.76
CA ARG A 79 25.31 10.73 -3.78
C ARG A 79 24.40 9.67 -3.19
N ALA A 80 23.24 9.49 -3.82
CA ALA A 80 22.38 8.33 -3.64
C ALA A 80 22.13 7.58 -4.94
N SER A 81 21.85 6.29 -4.83
CA SER A 81 21.37 5.51 -5.96
C SER A 81 20.45 4.37 -5.53
N TRP A 82 19.50 4.07 -6.41
CA TRP A 82 18.49 3.05 -6.26
C TRP A 82 18.41 2.19 -7.51
N THR A 83 18.10 0.91 -7.33
CA THR A 83 17.56 0.06 -8.39
C THR A 83 16.05 0.12 -8.29
N ALA A 84 15.40 0.59 -9.35
CA ALA A 84 13.96 0.58 -9.48
C ALA A 84 13.51 -0.61 -10.32
N SER A 85 12.82 -1.56 -9.71
CA SER A 85 12.32 -2.78 -10.34
C SER A 85 10.82 -2.73 -10.53
N PHE A 86 10.32 -3.13 -11.70
CA PHE A 86 8.88 -3.09 -12.00
C PHE A 86 8.49 -4.18 -13.01
N ARG A 87 7.20 -4.50 -13.02
CA ARG A 87 6.58 -5.43 -13.98
C ARG A 87 5.24 -4.86 -14.43
N LEU A 88 5.15 -4.57 -15.72
CA LEU A 88 3.94 -4.02 -16.35
C LEU A 88 3.30 -5.07 -17.24
N TRP A 89 1.96 -5.16 -17.20
CA TRP A 89 1.19 -6.23 -17.85
C TRP A 89 0.48 -5.79 -19.12
N ASP A 90 0.32 -4.49 -19.33
CA ASP A 90 -0.25 -3.95 -20.56
C ASP A 90 0.87 -3.37 -21.43
N ALA A 91 0.82 -3.68 -22.72
CA ALA A 91 1.74 -3.08 -23.69
C ALA A 91 1.34 -1.64 -24.00
N GLY A 92 2.32 -0.80 -24.26
CA GLY A 92 2.13 0.61 -24.62
C GLY A 92 3.19 1.52 -24.03
N ASP A 93 3.04 2.81 -24.29
CA ASP A 93 3.94 3.83 -23.76
C ASP A 93 3.49 4.27 -22.37
N TYR A 94 4.44 4.32 -21.44
CA TYR A 94 4.25 4.80 -20.09
C TYR A 94 5.09 6.05 -19.85
N GLN A 95 4.49 7.06 -19.22
CA GLN A 95 5.22 8.14 -18.58
C GLN A 95 5.67 7.66 -17.20
N ALA A 96 6.97 7.56 -17.01
CA ALA A 96 7.62 7.28 -15.73
C ALA A 96 7.92 8.61 -15.04
N ILE A 97 7.51 8.74 -13.78
CA ILE A 97 7.62 9.98 -13.02
C ILE A 97 8.27 9.68 -11.67
N ILE A 98 9.37 10.38 -11.38
CA ILE A 98 10.05 10.35 -10.07
C ILE A 98 9.57 11.56 -9.28
N LEU A 99 8.95 11.29 -8.13
CA LEU A 99 8.58 12.33 -7.17
C LEU A 99 9.49 12.24 -5.95
N GLY A 100 9.90 13.39 -5.45
CA GLY A 100 10.35 13.57 -4.07
C GLY A 100 9.15 13.94 -3.21
N GLY A 101 8.92 13.20 -2.14
CA GLY A 101 7.94 13.54 -1.11
C GLY A 101 8.57 14.27 0.07
N CYS A 102 7.72 14.91 0.88
CA CYS A 102 8.06 15.36 2.22
C CYS A 102 9.05 16.53 2.32
N ASN A 103 8.86 17.57 1.50
CA ASN A 103 9.49 18.86 1.79
C ASN A 103 8.89 19.51 3.06
N ALA A 104 9.50 20.57 3.57
CA ALA A 104 9.03 21.30 4.76
C ALA A 104 7.56 21.81 4.66
N ALA A 105 6.95 21.75 3.47
CA ALA A 105 5.57 22.10 3.21
C ALA A 105 4.63 20.90 2.95
N SER A 106 5.10 19.66 3.19
CA SER A 106 4.35 18.42 2.90
C SER A 106 3.94 18.29 1.42
N GLY A 107 4.68 18.92 0.51
CA GLY A 107 4.43 18.91 -0.93
C GLY A 107 5.13 17.74 -1.63
N LEU A 108 4.59 17.38 -2.79
CA LEU A 108 5.26 16.55 -3.78
C LEU A 108 6.02 17.43 -4.75
N GLU A 109 7.27 17.08 -5.01
CA GLU A 109 8.09 17.70 -6.03
C GLU A 109 8.36 16.66 -7.13
N LYS A 110 8.11 17.03 -8.38
CA LYS A 110 8.46 16.17 -9.50
C LYS A 110 9.93 16.39 -9.83
N LEU A 111 10.76 15.37 -9.60
CA LEU A 111 12.22 15.45 -9.78
C LEU A 111 12.66 15.03 -11.19
N ALA A 112 11.91 14.14 -11.82
CA ALA A 112 12.16 13.71 -13.20
C ALA A 112 10.90 13.12 -13.83
N ASP A 113 10.79 13.24 -15.15
CA ASP A 113 9.84 12.48 -15.95
C ASP A 113 10.40 12.07 -17.31
N PHE A 114 10.15 10.83 -17.68
CA PHE A 114 10.66 10.21 -18.89
C PHE A 114 9.69 9.16 -19.41
N SER A 115 9.98 8.60 -20.58
CA SER A 115 9.12 7.59 -21.22
C SER A 115 9.77 6.20 -21.17
N VAL A 116 8.95 5.18 -20.96
CA VAL A 116 9.33 3.77 -21.05
C VAL A 116 8.29 3.07 -21.92
N THR A 117 8.72 2.32 -22.93
CA THR A 117 7.81 1.56 -23.80
C THR A 117 7.76 0.10 -23.35
N ILE A 118 6.54 -0.41 -23.16
CA ILE A 118 6.29 -1.82 -22.83
C ILE A 118 5.84 -2.55 -24.09
N VAL A 119 6.67 -3.47 -24.58
CA VAL A 119 6.42 -4.19 -25.82
C VAL A 119 5.73 -5.53 -25.57
N PRO A 120 4.84 -5.98 -26.48
CA PRO A 120 4.23 -7.30 -26.38
C PRO A 120 5.29 -8.40 -26.38
N ARG A 121 5.06 -9.45 -25.60
CA ARG A 121 5.94 -10.62 -25.59
C ARG A 121 5.78 -11.42 -26.88
N GLN A 122 6.88 -11.61 -27.62
CA GLN A 122 6.92 -12.53 -28.76
C GLN A 122 7.51 -13.87 -28.34
N GLY A 123 6.77 -14.97 -28.57
CA GLY A 123 7.26 -16.35 -28.38
C GLY A 123 7.59 -16.73 -26.93
N GLY A 124 6.71 -17.50 -26.29
CA GLY A 124 6.93 -18.06 -24.95
C GLY A 124 5.63 -18.43 -24.26
N GLY A 125 5.71 -19.26 -23.21
CA GLY A 125 4.56 -19.54 -22.35
C GLY A 125 3.97 -18.25 -21.76
N GLN A 126 2.64 -18.18 -21.66
CA GLN A 126 1.94 -16.99 -21.19
C GLN A 126 2.19 -16.80 -19.69
N LEU A 127 3.07 -15.87 -19.32
CA LEU A 127 3.09 -15.35 -17.96
C LEU A 127 1.78 -14.62 -17.73
N THR A 128 1.19 -14.81 -16.55
CA THR A 128 -0.06 -14.15 -16.20
C THR A 128 0.15 -13.27 -14.97
N PRO A 129 -0.52 -12.12 -14.88
CA PRO A 129 -0.51 -11.28 -13.68
C PRO A 129 -0.81 -12.10 -12.40
N CYS A 130 -1.77 -13.02 -12.49
CA CYS A 130 -2.21 -13.83 -11.37
C CYS A 130 -1.18 -14.84 -10.87
N SER A 131 -0.27 -15.34 -11.73
CA SER A 131 0.84 -16.18 -11.27
C SER A 131 1.85 -15.43 -10.39
N TYR A 132 1.78 -14.10 -10.36
CA TYR A 132 2.57 -13.22 -9.50
C TYR A 132 1.74 -12.56 -8.40
N GLY A 133 0.50 -13.01 -8.18
CA GLY A 133 -0.40 -12.41 -7.18
C GLY A 133 -0.99 -11.05 -7.58
N GLN A 134 -0.72 -10.57 -8.80
CA GLN A 134 -1.20 -9.30 -9.32
C GLN A 134 -2.51 -9.53 -10.08
N GLY A 135 -3.57 -9.94 -9.38
CA GLY A 135 -4.85 -10.27 -10.02
C GLY A 135 -5.63 -9.05 -10.54
N PHE A 136 -5.25 -7.84 -10.16
CA PHE A 136 -6.02 -6.63 -10.40
C PHE A 136 -5.08 -5.46 -10.71
N GLN A 137 -5.63 -4.42 -11.34
CA GLN A 137 -4.86 -3.27 -11.80
C GLN A 137 -5.72 -2.00 -11.91
N TRP A 138 -5.04 -0.86 -11.92
CA TRP A 138 -5.63 0.44 -12.27
C TRP A 138 -5.56 0.66 -13.78
N VAL A 139 -6.71 0.74 -14.44
CA VAL A 139 -6.82 0.99 -15.88
C VAL A 139 -7.39 2.38 -16.14
N LYS A 140 -6.91 3.03 -17.19
CA LYS A 140 -7.34 4.36 -17.60
C LYS A 140 -8.75 4.30 -18.24
N GLN A 141 -9.69 5.09 -17.74
CA GLN A 141 -11.09 5.19 -18.17
C GLN A 141 -11.44 6.60 -18.70
N GLY A 142 -10.51 7.25 -19.40
CA GLY A 142 -10.62 8.65 -19.85
C GLY A 142 -9.34 9.43 -19.58
N GLU A 143 -9.33 10.76 -19.74
CA GLU A 143 -8.10 11.55 -19.59
C GLU A 143 -7.52 11.49 -18.16
N ASP A 144 -8.39 11.63 -17.14
CA ASP A 144 -7.98 11.71 -15.72
C ASP A 144 -8.67 10.68 -14.81
N LYS A 145 -9.42 9.72 -15.38
CA LYS A 145 -10.18 8.72 -14.61
C LYS A 145 -9.46 7.38 -14.61
N TRP A 146 -9.37 6.76 -13.43
CA TRP A 146 -8.76 5.45 -13.22
C TRP A 146 -9.71 4.53 -12.49
N GLU A 147 -9.79 3.30 -12.93
CA GLU A 147 -10.65 2.27 -12.36
C GLU A 147 -9.84 1.05 -11.94
N TRP A 148 -10.17 0.50 -10.77
CA TRP A 148 -9.60 -0.75 -10.30
C TRP A 148 -10.38 -1.92 -10.91
N THR A 149 -9.72 -2.73 -11.71
CA THR A 149 -10.35 -3.84 -12.43
C THR A 149 -9.52 -5.12 -12.31
N ASN A 150 -10.18 -6.27 -12.52
CA ASN A 150 -9.51 -7.56 -12.51
C ASN A 150 -8.83 -7.84 -13.86
N HIS A 151 -7.67 -8.49 -13.81
CA HIS A 151 -7.13 -9.14 -14.99
C HIS A 151 -8.01 -10.34 -15.41
N PRO A 152 -7.94 -10.79 -16.68
CA PRO A 152 -8.72 -11.94 -17.15
C PRO A 152 -8.47 -13.25 -16.38
N CYS A 153 -7.30 -13.38 -15.75
CA CYS A 153 -6.94 -14.55 -14.95
C CYS A 153 -7.48 -14.50 -13.50
N ALA A 154 -8.02 -13.36 -13.06
CA ALA A 154 -8.49 -13.14 -11.69
C ALA A 154 -10.02 -13.18 -11.63
N PRO A 155 -10.60 -13.53 -10.46
CA PRO A 155 -12.04 -13.45 -10.27
C PRO A 155 -12.54 -12.01 -10.47
N PRO A 156 -13.79 -11.83 -10.90
CA PRO A 156 -14.37 -10.51 -11.06
C PRO A 156 -14.41 -9.74 -9.74
N VAL A 157 -14.34 -8.42 -9.82
CA VAL A 157 -14.57 -7.54 -8.68
C VAL A 157 -15.98 -7.78 -8.15
N VAL A 158 -16.10 -7.96 -6.83
CA VAL A 158 -17.38 -8.21 -6.17
C VAL A 158 -18.04 -6.87 -5.83
N PRO A 159 -19.29 -6.62 -6.27
CA PRO A 159 -20.05 -5.45 -5.84
C PRO A 159 -20.22 -5.42 -4.32
N ALA A 160 -20.10 -4.24 -3.72
CA ALA A 160 -20.22 -4.08 -2.26
C ALA A 160 -21.56 -4.62 -1.71
N ALA A 161 -22.66 -4.42 -2.45
CA ALA A 161 -24.00 -4.89 -2.09
C ALA A 161 -24.12 -6.43 -1.97
N ASP A 162 -23.26 -7.17 -2.66
CA ASP A 162 -23.25 -8.64 -2.69
C ASP A 162 -22.20 -9.24 -1.75
N TYR A 163 -21.23 -8.45 -1.30
CA TYR A 163 -20.07 -8.93 -0.57
C TYR A 163 -20.46 -9.72 0.70
N ALA A 164 -21.31 -9.15 1.55
CA ALA A 164 -21.71 -9.79 2.80
C ALA A 164 -22.47 -11.11 2.55
N TYR A 165 -23.36 -11.13 1.56
CA TYR A 165 -24.07 -12.34 1.14
C TYR A 165 -23.12 -13.44 0.64
N LEU A 166 -22.15 -13.08 -0.21
CA LEU A 166 -21.18 -14.01 -0.75
C LEU A 166 -20.23 -14.57 0.31
N MET A 167 -19.81 -13.74 1.27
CA MET A 167 -19.03 -14.19 2.43
C MET A 167 -19.80 -15.25 3.22
N ARG A 168 -21.07 -14.98 3.51
CA ARG A 168 -21.95 -15.90 4.25
C ARG A 168 -22.20 -17.21 3.54
N ARG A 169 -22.43 -17.18 2.23
CA ARG A 169 -22.56 -18.41 1.43
C ARG A 169 -21.29 -19.25 1.40
N LYS A 170 -20.12 -18.63 1.56
CA LYS A 170 -18.84 -19.33 1.72
C LYS A 170 -18.58 -19.81 3.16
N GLY A 171 -19.52 -19.57 4.07
CA GLY A 171 -19.42 -19.93 5.47
C GLY A 171 -18.66 -18.91 6.33
N PHE A 172 -18.22 -17.79 5.76
CA PHE A 172 -17.48 -16.74 6.45
C PHE A 172 -18.42 -15.75 7.11
N ARG A 173 -18.28 -15.58 8.43
CA ARG A 173 -19.14 -14.79 9.30
C ARG A 173 -18.37 -13.70 10.02
N ARG A 174 -17.08 -13.92 10.26
CA ARG A 174 -16.23 -13.00 11.01
C ARG A 174 -14.91 -12.74 10.31
N VAL A 175 -14.65 -11.47 10.02
CA VAL A 175 -13.40 -10.96 9.44
C VAL A 175 -12.67 -10.16 10.51
N LEU A 176 -11.41 -10.54 10.77
CA LEU A 176 -10.53 -9.82 11.67
C LEU A 176 -9.47 -9.08 10.87
N PHE A 177 -9.29 -7.82 11.22
CA PHE A 177 -8.17 -6.99 10.78
C PHE A 177 -7.27 -6.78 11.99
N VAL A 178 -6.02 -7.18 11.90
CA VAL A 178 -5.06 -7.06 12.98
C VAL A 178 -3.84 -6.34 12.46
N GLY A 179 -3.49 -5.22 13.06
CA GLY A 179 -2.32 -4.50 12.61
C GLY A 179 -2.36 -3.03 12.90
N ASP A 180 -1.66 -2.28 12.08
CA ASP A 180 -1.45 -0.86 12.26
C ASP A 180 -2.57 -0.02 11.61
N CYS A 181 -2.30 1.27 11.39
CA CYS A 181 -3.28 2.16 10.80
C CYS A 181 -3.64 1.80 9.36
N HIS A 182 -2.81 1.08 8.61
CA HIS A 182 -3.21 0.66 7.29
C HIS A 182 -4.30 -0.41 7.32
N GLN A 183 -4.18 -1.42 8.19
CA GLN A 183 -5.28 -2.37 8.41
C GLN A 183 -6.53 -1.72 8.94
N ARG A 184 -6.37 -0.72 9.81
CA ARG A 184 -7.48 0.09 10.30
C ARG A 184 -8.24 0.76 9.16
N VAL A 185 -7.50 1.35 8.23
CA VAL A 185 -8.07 2.05 7.08
C VAL A 185 -8.77 1.08 6.12
N LEU A 186 -8.23 -0.14 5.93
CA LEU A 186 -8.90 -1.19 5.18
C LEU A 186 -10.22 -1.64 5.84
N TYR A 187 -10.19 -1.85 7.16
CA TYR A 187 -11.39 -2.15 7.95
C TYR A 187 -12.46 -1.07 7.79
N GLN A 188 -12.09 0.20 7.97
CA GLN A 188 -13.00 1.34 7.86
C GLN A 188 -13.57 1.48 6.44
N HIS A 189 -12.74 1.20 5.43
CA HIS A 189 -13.19 1.22 4.05
C HIS A 189 -14.24 0.14 3.76
N LEU A 190 -13.97 -1.11 4.18
CA LEU A 190 -14.93 -2.19 4.01
C LEU A 190 -16.23 -1.89 4.77
N LYS A 191 -16.12 -1.43 6.03
CA LYS A 191 -17.26 -1.00 6.85
C LYS A 191 -18.11 0.04 6.10
N ASN A 192 -17.48 1.07 5.54
CA ASN A 192 -18.17 2.12 4.78
C ASN A 192 -18.83 1.59 3.49
N LEU A 193 -18.13 0.75 2.71
CA LEU A 193 -18.69 0.13 1.50
C LEU A 193 -19.93 -0.72 1.79
N LEU A 194 -20.00 -1.32 2.98
CA LEU A 194 -21.12 -2.15 3.41
C LEU A 194 -22.24 -1.34 4.09
N GLY A 195 -22.22 -0.01 3.98
CA GLY A 195 -23.29 0.87 4.44
C GLY A 195 -23.26 1.19 5.94
N ALA A 196 -22.17 0.87 6.65
CA ALA A 196 -21.98 1.28 8.04
C ALA A 196 -21.06 2.53 8.07
N PRO A 197 -21.60 3.73 8.37
CA PRO A 197 -20.79 4.95 8.38
C PRO A 197 -19.73 4.92 9.50
N ILE A 198 -18.62 5.64 9.28
CA ILE A 198 -17.59 5.85 10.29
C ILE A 198 -18.11 6.89 11.29
N GLY A 199 -18.26 6.50 12.56
CA GLY A 199 -18.75 7.41 13.60
C GLY A 199 -17.67 8.37 14.12
N ASP A 200 -18.08 9.45 14.78
CA ASP A 200 -17.16 10.41 15.38
C ASP A 200 -16.23 9.76 16.41
N ASP A 201 -16.71 8.78 17.17
CA ASP A 201 -15.88 8.03 18.13
C ASP A 201 -14.78 7.22 17.45
N ASP A 202 -15.05 6.65 16.27
CA ASP A 202 -14.04 5.96 15.46
C ASP A 202 -12.99 6.98 14.99
N LEU A 203 -13.39 8.19 14.60
CA LEU A 203 -12.44 9.24 14.16
C LEU A 203 -11.62 9.80 15.34
N ASN A 204 -12.25 10.02 16.48
CA ASN A 204 -11.67 10.71 17.64
C ASN A 204 -10.79 9.82 18.53
N LYS A 205 -10.89 8.49 18.38
CA LYS A 205 -10.01 7.53 19.06
C LYS A 205 -9.22 6.76 17.99
N PRO A 206 -8.17 7.34 17.39
CA PRO A 206 -7.60 6.78 16.16
C PRO A 206 -6.89 5.43 16.32
N LYS A 207 -6.70 4.91 17.54
CA LYS A 207 -5.74 3.82 17.81
C LYS A 207 -6.24 2.89 18.92
N HIS A 208 -7.40 2.28 18.71
CA HIS A 208 -8.02 1.30 19.60
C HIS A 208 -8.68 0.16 18.80
N ASP A 209 -9.08 -0.90 19.50
CA ASP A 209 -9.79 -2.04 18.91
C ASP A 209 -11.24 -1.64 18.58
N MET A 210 -11.74 -2.02 17.40
CA MET A 210 -13.08 -1.67 16.93
C MET A 210 -13.86 -2.92 16.55
N LYS A 211 -15.19 -2.88 16.68
CA LYS A 211 -16.08 -3.99 16.31
C LYS A 211 -17.35 -3.43 15.67
N GLU A 212 -17.78 -4.08 14.61
CA GLU A 212 -18.99 -3.74 13.87
C GLU A 212 -19.71 -5.01 13.42
N VAL A 213 -21.04 -4.98 13.41
CA VAL A 213 -21.87 -6.07 12.86
C VAL A 213 -22.70 -5.51 11.71
N ILE A 214 -22.29 -5.86 10.49
CA ILE A 214 -22.96 -5.48 9.26
C ILE A 214 -24.21 -6.35 9.09
N ASN A 215 -25.36 -5.75 8.77
CA ASN A 215 -26.65 -6.44 8.57
C ASN A 215 -27.06 -7.34 9.76
N ALA A 216 -26.94 -6.81 11.00
CA ALA A 216 -27.28 -7.55 12.22
C ALA A 216 -28.69 -8.16 12.15
N GLY A 217 -28.80 -9.45 12.46
CA GLY A 217 -30.05 -10.20 12.44
C GLY A 217 -30.44 -10.82 11.10
N ASP A 218 -29.73 -10.53 10.00
CA ASP A 218 -29.92 -11.20 8.71
C ASP A 218 -28.98 -12.42 8.60
N PRO A 219 -29.46 -13.67 8.74
CA PRO A 219 -28.60 -14.84 8.73
C PRO A 219 -27.83 -15.05 7.40
N GLU A 220 -28.32 -14.49 6.30
CA GLU A 220 -27.70 -14.57 4.98
C GLU A 220 -26.69 -13.46 4.73
N ARG A 221 -26.73 -12.37 5.49
CA ARG A 221 -25.87 -11.19 5.25
C ARG A 221 -25.11 -10.69 6.48
N GLU A 222 -25.35 -11.24 7.66
CA GLU A 222 -24.73 -10.77 8.91
C GLU A 222 -23.24 -11.07 8.93
N LEU A 223 -22.42 -10.02 8.92
CA LEU A 223 -20.96 -10.10 8.91
C LEU A 223 -20.38 -9.32 10.07
N HIS A 224 -19.56 -9.99 10.89
CA HIS A 224 -18.84 -9.40 12.01
C HIS A 224 -17.49 -8.91 11.51
N LEU A 225 -17.25 -7.61 11.59
CA LEU A 225 -15.97 -7.00 11.28
C LEU A 225 -15.32 -6.55 12.58
N HIS A 226 -14.13 -7.05 12.89
CA HIS A 226 -13.36 -6.55 14.03
C HIS A 226 -12.00 -6.05 13.59
N PHE A 227 -11.53 -5.00 14.24
CA PHE A 227 -10.18 -4.48 14.11
C PHE A 227 -9.46 -4.54 15.47
N TYR A 228 -8.22 -5.00 15.48
CA TYR A 228 -7.34 -5.02 16.64
C TYR A 228 -6.03 -4.28 16.34
N TRP A 229 -5.70 -3.30 17.18
CA TRP A 229 -4.53 -2.44 16.94
C TRP A 229 -3.21 -3.13 17.34
N VAL A 230 -2.19 -3.01 16.51
CA VAL A 230 -0.82 -3.41 16.79
C VAL A 230 0.11 -2.24 16.44
N ASP A 231 0.89 -1.78 17.42
CA ASP A 231 1.83 -0.64 17.28
C ASP A 231 3.06 -0.96 16.41
N GLY A 232 3.09 -2.10 15.72
CA GLY A 232 4.28 -2.67 15.06
C GLY A 232 4.85 -3.88 15.79
N ILE A 233 5.90 -4.49 15.22
CA ILE A 233 6.55 -5.70 15.76
C ILE A 233 8.04 -5.43 16.04
N TYR A 234 8.29 -4.98 17.27
CA TYR A 234 9.63 -4.61 17.75
C TYR A 234 9.65 -4.59 19.28
N ALA A 235 10.81 -4.42 19.89
CA ALA A 235 10.96 -4.23 21.34
C ALA A 235 11.51 -2.83 21.63
N ASN A 236 10.97 -2.15 22.66
CA ASN A 236 11.55 -0.88 23.11
C ASN A 236 13.01 -1.07 23.56
N GLY A 237 13.91 -0.21 23.08
CA GLY A 237 15.34 -0.26 23.41
C GLY A 237 16.19 -1.16 22.51
N GLU A 238 15.59 -1.95 21.61
CA GLU A 238 16.32 -2.72 20.60
C GLU A 238 16.35 -1.96 19.26
N PHE A 239 17.45 -2.04 18.50
CA PHE A 239 17.54 -1.48 17.14
C PHE A 239 17.14 0.02 17.01
N GLY A 240 17.26 0.76 18.12
CA GLY A 240 16.81 2.15 18.21
C GLY A 240 15.28 2.33 18.14
N CYS A 241 14.50 1.29 18.45
CA CYS A 241 13.05 1.33 18.52
C CYS A 241 12.53 1.93 19.83
N THR A 242 11.48 2.73 19.74
CA THR A 242 10.81 3.38 20.87
C THR A 242 9.28 3.25 20.78
N ASP A 243 8.59 3.64 21.85
CA ASP A 243 7.15 3.91 21.84
C ASP A 243 6.24 2.72 21.48
N ARG A 244 6.73 1.47 21.58
CA ARG A 244 5.85 0.29 21.56
C ARG A 244 4.84 0.39 22.68
N GLY A 245 3.58 0.13 22.36
CA GLY A 245 2.49 0.15 23.32
C GLY A 245 1.97 1.55 23.61
N MET A 246 2.51 2.59 22.96
CA MET A 246 2.04 3.97 23.13
C MET A 246 0.53 4.09 22.90
N TYR A 247 -0.03 3.33 21.97
CA TYR A 247 -1.45 3.39 21.66
C TYR A 247 -2.23 2.17 22.13
N SER A 248 -1.67 0.97 21.97
CA SER A 248 -2.34 -0.24 22.44
C SER A 248 -2.29 -0.47 23.96
N GLY A 249 -1.36 0.19 24.66
CA GLY A 249 -0.96 -0.17 26.02
C GLY A 249 -0.13 -1.47 26.12
N ARG A 250 0.17 -2.13 24.99
CA ARG A 250 0.89 -3.41 24.92
C ARG A 250 2.39 -3.18 24.68
N ASN A 251 3.11 -2.86 25.75
CA ASN A 251 4.52 -2.46 25.71
C ASN A 251 5.52 -3.62 25.56
N GLU A 252 5.08 -4.87 25.77
CA GLU A 252 5.91 -6.06 25.57
C GLU A 252 5.81 -6.58 24.13
N THR A 253 6.90 -7.11 23.58
CA THR A 253 6.95 -7.54 22.17
C THR A 253 5.96 -8.65 21.83
N ASN A 254 5.71 -9.57 22.77
CA ASN A 254 4.79 -10.69 22.58
C ASN A 254 3.40 -10.45 23.17
N SER A 255 3.13 -9.24 23.68
CA SER A 255 1.80 -8.88 24.15
C SER A 255 0.92 -8.53 22.95
N TYR A 256 0.40 -9.55 22.27
CA TYR A 256 -0.55 -9.38 21.17
C TYR A 256 -2.00 -9.30 21.69
N PRO A 257 -2.95 -8.75 20.91
CA PRO A 257 -4.35 -8.68 21.31
C PRO A 257 -4.92 -10.05 21.69
N GLN A 258 -5.72 -10.10 22.75
CA GLN A 258 -6.43 -11.32 23.16
C GLN A 258 -7.66 -11.50 22.25
N ILE A 259 -7.53 -12.35 21.24
CA ILE A 259 -8.56 -12.61 20.22
C ILE A 259 -9.27 -13.92 20.54
N GLN A 260 -10.60 -13.89 20.59
CA GLN A 260 -11.39 -15.11 20.75
C GLN A 260 -11.28 -16.00 19.51
N PRO A 261 -11.07 -17.32 19.65
CA PRO A 261 -11.06 -18.26 18.52
C PRO A 261 -12.34 -18.23 17.68
N GLY A 262 -12.26 -18.70 16.43
CA GLY A 262 -13.42 -18.86 15.53
C GLY A 262 -13.61 -17.75 14.49
N ALA A 263 -12.53 -17.07 14.10
CA ALA A 263 -12.57 -16.09 13.01
C ALA A 263 -12.37 -16.79 11.68
N ASP A 264 -13.13 -16.38 10.66
CA ASP A 264 -13.12 -17.08 9.38
C ASP A 264 -12.08 -16.51 8.43
N VAL A 265 -11.83 -15.20 8.51
CA VAL A 265 -10.76 -14.52 7.76
C VAL A 265 -10.00 -13.64 8.74
N ILE A 266 -8.68 -13.73 8.73
CA ILE A 266 -7.80 -12.94 9.60
C ILE A 266 -6.74 -12.30 8.71
N SER A 267 -6.76 -10.97 8.63
CA SER A 267 -5.81 -10.18 7.85
C SER A 267 -4.84 -9.48 8.79
N LEU A 268 -3.54 -9.67 8.55
CA LEU A 268 -2.46 -9.17 9.40
C LEU A 268 -1.55 -8.20 8.63
N ASP A 269 -1.13 -7.11 9.29
CA ASP A 269 0.07 -6.33 8.96
C ASP A 269 0.77 -5.82 10.23
N ALA A 270 1.99 -5.29 10.09
CA ALA A 270 2.74 -4.65 11.18
C ALA A 270 3.98 -3.83 10.71
N GLY A 271 4.14 -3.59 9.42
CA GLY A 271 5.36 -2.99 8.86
C GLY A 271 5.51 -1.51 9.20
N HIS A 272 4.39 -0.81 9.30
CA HIS A 272 4.37 0.65 9.24
C HIS A 272 4.99 1.34 10.45
N TRP A 273 4.52 0.98 11.65
CA TRP A 273 5.02 1.59 12.88
C TRP A 273 6.38 1.03 13.28
N THR A 274 6.72 -0.19 12.86
CA THR A 274 8.09 -0.70 12.96
C THR A 274 9.05 0.18 12.15
N ALA A 275 8.68 0.55 10.91
CA ALA A 275 9.47 1.48 10.10
C ALA A 275 9.56 2.88 10.73
N TYR A 276 8.48 3.36 11.36
CA TYR A 276 8.43 4.69 11.95
C TYR A 276 9.29 4.84 13.21
N TRP A 277 9.19 3.89 14.15
CA TRP A 277 9.77 4.05 15.49
C TRP A 277 11.18 3.48 15.62
N CYS A 278 11.59 2.55 14.75
CA CYS A 278 12.92 1.96 14.79
C CYS A 278 13.95 2.76 14.00
N THR A 279 15.20 2.74 14.44
CA THR A 279 16.31 3.28 13.63
C THR A 279 16.78 2.23 12.64
N ASP A 280 16.89 0.97 13.07
CA ASP A 280 17.11 -0.19 12.20
C ASP A 280 15.84 -1.05 12.15
N ALA A 281 14.87 -0.55 11.37
CA ALA A 281 13.57 -1.20 11.22
C ALA A 281 13.68 -2.58 10.57
N TRP A 282 14.63 -2.79 9.66
CA TRP A 282 14.82 -4.08 9.00
C TRP A 282 15.25 -5.15 10.01
N GLN A 283 16.26 -4.88 10.84
CA GLN A 283 16.71 -5.84 11.85
C GLN A 283 15.62 -6.11 12.90
N ALA A 284 14.92 -5.06 13.36
CA ALA A 284 13.82 -5.21 14.30
C ALA A 284 12.70 -6.10 13.74
N PHE A 285 12.23 -5.78 12.54
CA PHE A 285 11.15 -6.52 11.89
C PHE A 285 11.57 -7.97 11.62
N ASN A 286 12.78 -8.20 11.08
CA ASN A 286 13.29 -9.54 10.81
C ASN A 286 13.37 -10.41 12.06
N LYS A 287 13.82 -9.85 13.19
CA LYS A 287 13.90 -10.57 14.47
C LYS A 287 12.52 -10.97 14.99
N HIS A 288 11.54 -10.08 14.92
CA HIS A 288 10.26 -10.23 15.62
C HIS A 288 9.13 -10.79 14.75
N LEU A 289 9.27 -10.76 13.42
CA LEU A 289 8.28 -11.27 12.48
C LEU A 289 7.93 -12.76 12.68
N PRO A 290 8.88 -13.69 12.88
CA PRO A 290 8.54 -15.10 13.04
C PRO A 290 7.54 -15.35 14.18
N ALA A 291 7.78 -14.76 15.35
CA ALA A 291 6.89 -14.90 16.51
C ALA A 291 5.50 -14.28 16.28
N TYR A 292 5.42 -13.17 15.53
CA TYR A 292 4.13 -12.56 15.17
C TYR A 292 3.33 -13.44 14.21
N LEU A 293 4.00 -14.04 13.23
CA LEU A 293 3.37 -14.96 12.29
C LEU A 293 2.94 -16.28 12.98
N ASP A 294 3.74 -16.80 13.92
CA ASP A 294 3.38 -17.98 14.73
C ASP A 294 2.14 -17.70 15.59
N TRP A 295 2.08 -16.49 16.17
CA TRP A 295 0.90 -16.04 16.89
C TRP A 295 -0.33 -15.94 15.96
N GLY A 296 -0.19 -15.37 14.77
CA GLY A 296 -1.28 -15.31 13.78
C GLY A 296 -1.80 -16.70 13.39
N GLU A 297 -0.91 -17.68 13.25
CA GLU A 297 -1.28 -19.09 13.00
C GLU A 297 -2.01 -19.75 14.17
N SER A 298 -1.69 -19.37 15.41
CA SER A 298 -2.42 -19.88 16.58
C SER A 298 -3.91 -19.50 16.59
N LEU A 299 -4.31 -18.51 15.78
CA LEU A 299 -5.70 -18.07 15.65
C LEU A 299 -6.50 -18.89 14.62
N LEU A 300 -5.84 -19.73 13.83
CA LEU A 300 -6.48 -20.52 12.77
C LEU A 300 -7.40 -21.60 13.35
N SER A 301 -8.60 -21.69 12.75
CA SER A 301 -9.41 -22.91 12.75
C SER A 301 -9.30 -23.62 11.39
N PRO A 302 -9.73 -24.89 11.26
CA PRO A 302 -9.66 -25.62 9.98
C PRO A 302 -10.37 -24.90 8.82
N GLN A 303 -11.36 -24.05 9.11
CA GLN A 303 -12.14 -23.29 8.12
C GLN A 303 -11.59 -21.88 7.90
N SER A 304 -10.69 -21.40 8.76
CA SER A 304 -10.16 -20.04 8.72
C SER A 304 -9.22 -19.82 7.52
N ARG A 305 -9.02 -18.56 7.16
CA ARG A 305 -8.03 -18.11 6.17
C ARG A 305 -7.16 -17.02 6.80
N LEU A 306 -5.85 -17.16 6.66
CA LEU A 306 -4.90 -16.09 6.99
C LEU A 306 -4.56 -15.30 5.74
N VAL A 307 -4.49 -13.99 5.90
CA VAL A 307 -4.09 -13.05 4.86
C VAL A 307 -2.99 -12.18 5.42
N TRP A 308 -1.86 -12.08 4.73
CA TRP A 308 -0.86 -11.06 5.02
C TRP A 308 -1.04 -9.87 4.08
N ARG A 309 -1.19 -8.68 4.64
CA ARG A 309 -1.34 -7.43 3.88
C ARG A 309 0.00 -6.69 3.86
N THR A 310 0.47 -6.31 2.67
CA THR A 310 1.61 -5.40 2.53
C THR A 310 1.21 -3.96 2.90
N ALA A 311 2.12 -3.15 3.46
CA ALA A 311 1.86 -1.75 3.79
C ALA A 311 2.66 -0.79 2.89
N PRO A 312 2.02 0.00 2.01
CA PRO A 312 2.69 1.03 1.22
C PRO A 312 2.86 2.35 1.98
N SER A 313 3.79 3.19 1.52
CA SER A 313 3.95 4.53 2.10
C SER A 313 2.75 5.43 1.81
N TRP A 314 2.56 6.47 2.63
CA TRP A 314 1.58 7.52 2.40
C TRP A 314 2.19 8.92 2.61
N MET A 315 1.60 9.93 1.98
CA MET A 315 2.11 11.30 1.92
C MET A 315 2.34 12.01 3.27
N PRO A 316 1.49 11.88 4.30
CA PRO A 316 1.63 12.70 5.50
C PRO A 316 2.77 12.29 6.43
N GLU A 317 3.42 11.13 6.24
CA GLU A 317 4.28 10.55 7.26
C GLU A 317 5.66 10.11 6.74
N CYS A 318 6.47 11.13 6.50
CA CYS A 318 7.85 11.10 5.99
C CYS A 318 8.81 10.19 6.76
N ARG A 319 8.49 9.91 8.03
CA ARG A 319 9.27 9.02 8.90
C ARG A 319 9.22 7.55 8.48
N ARG A 320 8.41 7.19 7.48
CA ARG A 320 8.04 5.82 7.14
C ARG A 320 8.52 5.41 5.76
N LYS A 321 9.84 5.48 5.61
CA LYS A 321 10.50 5.41 4.32
C LYS A 321 9.93 4.28 3.41
N TYR A 322 9.27 4.59 2.29
CA TYR A 322 8.92 3.78 1.11
C TYR A 322 9.92 2.68 0.83
N VAL A 323 11.23 2.98 0.74
CA VAL A 323 12.25 1.93 0.52
C VAL A 323 12.31 0.95 1.69
N THR A 324 12.19 1.46 2.93
CA THR A 324 12.11 0.64 4.15
C THR A 324 10.87 -0.22 4.12
N LEU A 325 9.68 0.34 3.88
CA LEU A 325 8.42 -0.39 3.82
C LEU A 325 8.41 -1.44 2.70
N ALA A 326 8.93 -1.13 1.52
CA ALA A 326 9.12 -2.10 0.44
C ALA A 326 9.97 -3.28 0.91
N SER A 327 11.07 -2.99 1.60
CA SER A 327 11.97 -4.02 2.13
C SER A 327 11.31 -4.87 3.21
N LEU A 328 10.53 -4.27 4.12
CA LEU A 328 9.76 -5.01 5.14
C LEU A 328 8.66 -5.87 4.50
N ASN A 329 7.98 -5.37 3.49
CA ASN A 329 6.98 -6.12 2.74
C ASN A 329 7.60 -7.33 2.05
N ARG A 330 8.76 -7.16 1.39
CA ARG A 330 9.48 -8.28 0.76
C ARG A 330 9.85 -9.36 1.77
N LEU A 331 10.44 -8.94 2.89
CA LEU A 331 10.81 -9.85 3.98
C LEU A 331 9.60 -10.62 4.53
N ALA A 332 8.45 -9.94 4.67
CA ALA A 332 7.22 -10.61 5.09
C ALA A 332 6.68 -11.59 4.03
N LEU A 333 6.65 -11.20 2.76
CA LEU A 333 6.21 -12.05 1.66
C LEU A 333 7.08 -13.31 1.50
N GLU A 334 8.39 -13.17 1.69
CA GLU A 334 9.32 -14.31 1.75
C GLU A 334 9.02 -15.21 2.94
N ALA A 335 8.87 -14.64 4.14
CA ALA A 335 8.61 -15.38 5.37
C ALA A 335 7.29 -16.17 5.34
N ILE A 336 6.27 -15.65 4.65
CA ILE A 336 4.96 -16.31 4.56
C ILE A 336 4.85 -17.31 3.40
N SER A 337 5.81 -17.34 2.46
CA SER A 337 5.72 -18.14 1.23
C SER A 337 5.58 -19.65 1.46
N SER A 338 6.04 -20.14 2.62
CA SER A 338 5.95 -21.54 3.06
C SER A 338 4.91 -21.76 4.17
N ARG A 339 4.10 -20.74 4.48
CA ARG A 339 3.14 -20.69 5.59
C ARG A 339 1.71 -20.63 5.04
N PRO A 340 0.65 -20.90 5.83
CA PRO A 340 -0.75 -20.92 5.35
C PRO A 340 -1.36 -19.52 5.09
N TYR A 341 -0.53 -18.52 4.81
CA TYR A 341 -0.97 -17.15 4.54
C TYR A 341 -1.18 -16.94 3.04
N ALA A 342 -2.31 -16.31 2.70
CA ALA A 342 -2.50 -15.74 1.37
C ALA A 342 -1.90 -14.31 1.35
N PRO A 343 -1.05 -13.96 0.37
CA PRO A 343 -0.57 -12.60 0.23
C PRO A 343 -1.68 -11.70 -0.32
N PHE A 344 -1.82 -10.50 0.26
CA PHE A 344 -2.60 -9.40 -0.28
C PHE A 344 -1.67 -8.20 -0.48
N SER A 345 -1.29 -7.97 -1.74
CA SER A 345 -0.47 -6.82 -2.13
C SER A 345 -1.31 -5.56 -2.18
N SER A 346 -1.49 -4.88 -1.04
CA SER A 346 -2.01 -3.51 -1.04
C SER A 346 -1.04 -2.52 -1.68
N TRP A 347 0.23 -2.91 -1.86
CA TRP A 347 1.20 -2.13 -2.60
C TRP A 347 0.72 -1.83 -4.03
N ASP A 348 0.26 -2.84 -4.75
CA ASP A 348 -0.26 -2.67 -6.12
C ASP A 348 -1.56 -1.86 -6.19
N VAL A 349 -2.29 -1.77 -5.06
CA VAL A 349 -3.56 -1.04 -4.95
C VAL A 349 -3.31 0.43 -4.62
N GLU A 350 -2.57 0.71 -3.56
CA GLU A 350 -2.50 2.04 -2.95
C GLU A 350 -1.29 2.84 -3.44
N ALA A 351 -0.14 2.18 -3.64
CA ALA A 351 1.10 2.89 -3.96
C ALA A 351 1.07 3.61 -5.32
N PRO A 352 0.45 3.08 -6.40
CA PRO A 352 0.26 3.83 -7.65
C PRO A 352 -0.58 5.10 -7.52
N ARG A 353 -1.24 5.29 -6.36
CA ARG A 353 -2.08 6.45 -6.04
C ARG A 353 -1.49 7.33 -4.94
N PHE A 354 -0.21 7.13 -4.60
CA PHE A 354 0.48 7.85 -3.54
C PHE A 354 0.24 9.37 -3.56
N SER A 355 0.26 9.99 -4.74
CA SER A 355 0.06 11.44 -4.90
C SER A 355 -1.38 11.93 -4.73
N GLU A 356 -2.35 11.03 -4.82
CA GLU A 356 -3.78 11.32 -4.70
C GLU A 356 -4.28 11.10 -3.27
N LEU A 357 -3.64 10.19 -2.54
CA LEU A 357 -4.02 9.80 -1.19
C LEU A 357 -3.43 10.77 -0.15
N ARG A 358 -3.99 11.98 -0.10
CA ARG A 358 -3.57 13.02 0.88
C ARG A 358 -4.01 12.71 2.32
N GLU A 359 -5.05 11.90 2.50
CA GLU A 359 -5.67 11.62 3.79
C GLU A 359 -6.09 10.15 3.88
N GLY A 360 -5.10 9.26 4.04
CA GLY A 360 -5.22 7.91 4.62
C GLY A 360 -6.51 7.10 4.42
N HIS A 361 -7.10 7.00 3.22
CA HIS A 361 -8.36 6.26 3.05
C HIS A 361 -8.58 5.64 1.66
N TYR A 362 -8.88 4.33 1.62
CA TYR A 362 -9.40 3.61 0.44
C TYR A 362 -10.83 4.05 0.02
N SER A 363 -11.59 4.74 0.87
CA SER A 363 -12.98 5.18 0.60
C SER A 363 -13.10 6.47 -0.19
N TRP A 364 -11.98 7.13 -0.51
CA TRP A 364 -11.94 8.36 -1.33
C TRP A 364 -12.00 8.04 -2.84
N THR A 365 -12.39 6.81 -3.19
CA THR A 365 -12.20 6.22 -4.51
C THR A 365 -13.45 6.21 -5.37
N THR A 366 -14.59 6.67 -4.85
CA THR A 366 -15.73 7.11 -5.66
C THR A 366 -15.67 8.64 -5.84
N VAL A 367 -15.18 9.07 -7.00
CA VAL A 367 -15.62 10.35 -7.58
C VAL A 367 -17.04 10.10 -8.07
N ASP A 368 -18.02 10.47 -7.27
CA ASP A 368 -19.38 10.65 -7.79
C ASP A 368 -19.35 11.89 -8.70
N ASP A 369 -20.01 11.79 -9.85
CA ASP A 369 -20.25 12.90 -10.78
C ASP A 369 -21.01 14.07 -10.12
N THR A 370 -21.56 13.88 -8.90
CA THR A 370 -22.19 14.94 -8.10
C THR A 370 -21.24 15.74 -7.19
N GLY A 371 -19.94 15.43 -7.21
CA GLY A 371 -18.93 16.17 -6.45
C GLY A 371 -18.76 15.60 -5.05
N SER A 372 -17.63 14.94 -4.83
CA SER A 372 -17.19 14.42 -3.55
C SER A 372 -17.09 15.54 -2.51
N GLU A 373 -18.16 15.76 -1.75
CA GLU A 373 -18.02 16.33 -0.41
C GLU A 373 -17.21 15.34 0.42
N VAL A 374 -15.94 15.70 0.58
CA VAL A 374 -15.01 15.23 1.61
C VAL A 374 -15.79 14.73 2.84
N VAL A 375 -15.82 13.41 3.08
CA VAL A 375 -16.20 12.86 4.39
C VAL A 375 -15.01 13.03 5.34
N ARG A 376 -14.55 14.28 5.49
CA ARG A 376 -14.11 14.77 6.78
C ARG A 376 -15.41 15.04 7.51
N GLY A 377 -15.51 14.58 8.75
CA GLY A 377 -16.59 15.00 9.63
C GLY A 377 -16.85 16.50 9.46
N VAL A 378 -18.13 16.83 9.28
CA VAL A 378 -18.70 18.18 9.20
C VAL A 378 -18.62 18.89 7.83
N ARG A 379 -19.69 18.75 7.03
CA ARG A 379 -20.34 19.93 6.42
C ARG A 379 -21.67 20.18 7.11
N LEU A 380 -21.65 21.18 7.99
CA LEU A 380 -22.83 21.88 8.47
C LEU A 380 -23.72 22.23 7.28
N GLY A 381 -24.99 21.84 7.38
CA GLY A 381 -25.96 21.99 6.31
C GLY A 381 -26.03 23.41 5.73
N ARG A 382 -25.98 23.50 4.40
CA ARG A 382 -26.75 24.50 3.68
C ARG A 382 -28.12 23.92 3.38
N LEU A 383 -29.02 24.00 4.36
CA LEU A 383 -30.45 23.98 4.07
C LEU A 383 -30.81 25.34 3.47
N SER A 384 -30.69 25.45 2.14
CA SER A 384 -31.47 26.42 1.39
C SER A 384 -32.94 26.04 1.51
N ARG A 385 -33.65 26.64 2.47
CA ARG A 385 -35.12 26.70 2.40
C ARG A 385 -35.50 27.56 1.20
N ARG A 386 -35.87 26.94 0.08
CA ARG A 386 -36.78 27.58 -0.87
C ARG A 386 -38.21 27.42 -0.35
N ARG A 387 -38.93 28.54 -0.38
CA ARG A 387 -40.35 28.69 -0.08
C ARG A 387 -41.20 27.63 -0.80
N LEU A 388 -42.14 27.05 -0.08
CA LEU A 388 -43.57 27.16 -0.36
C LEU A 388 -44.30 27.35 0.97
#